data_AF-A0A3S3NA33-F1
#
_entry.id   AF-A0A3S3NA33-F1
#
_cell.length_a   1.000
_cell.length_b   1.000
_cell.length_c   1.000
_cell.angle_alpha   90.00
_cell.angle_beta   90.00
_cell.angle_gamma   90.00
#
_symmetry.space_group_name_H-M   'P 1'
#
loop_
_entity.id
_entity.type
_entity.pdbx_description
1 polymer ?
#
loop_
_entity_poly.entity_id
_entity_poly.type
_entity_poly.pdbx_seq_one_letter_code
_entity_poly.pdbx_strand_id
1 'polypeptide(L)'
;MENKARPWFFLSMLLHLFISLKNSLSTDVHSISMDQTLSGDQTISSKGDIFELGFFKPGKSQNYYMGIWYKQLSERTVVWVANRETPLPNKYSARLKIDQDGNLVLLNQLETPIWSTDVSTIASNSTVAELLDTGNFVLRDGSDSSAVIWQSFDHPTDTVLPKGWFGRNMITGEIKPLISWKSHEDPALGMFSCQIDSNGNDQFSLLWNRSEVYWRGGVGNQFNRVVEINSGHFLNFSYFNKEGRNYFTYNPVDSSFITRAVLDKSGRVQLRAWLESSRQWKHVWVQPTTQCEVYSLCGSFGVCTENSQPCSCLRGFETKSMEGWNMSDPSAVGSAKECELSCLSHCSCTAYAYKNGCSLWNGDLINLQQLSDGEGQDLFVRLAASELRSFGPKKRRIDEATLGVVVGCASVFGVITIVLIWRCRRRQQKISWMVVQNSLVSFSYRDLQIITKNFSEKLGRGSFGSVFKGSLPDSTPIAVKKLEGLAQGEKQFRAEVSTIGAIQHINLIRLRGFCSQVALKHACKWPKLSEKPVDTCSACGTSFK
;
A
#
# COMPACT_ATOMS: atom_id res chain seq x y z
N MET A 1 37.76 -0.47 65.39
CA MET A 1 36.34 -0.69 65.02
C MET A 1 36.33 -1.67 63.85
N GLU A 2 36.25 -2.96 64.16
CA GLU A 2 36.27 -4.04 63.16
C GLU A 2 34.85 -4.54 62.92
N ASN A 3 34.41 -4.47 61.66
CA ASN A 3 33.14 -4.98 61.19
C ASN A 3 33.20 -6.51 61.05
N LYS A 4 32.54 -7.25 61.94
CA LYS A 4 32.20 -8.66 61.72
C LYS A 4 30.96 -8.75 60.82
N ALA A 5 31.19 -8.97 59.52
CA ALA A 5 30.14 -9.28 58.55
C ALA A 5 29.44 -10.60 58.92
N ARG A 6 28.11 -10.58 58.98
CA ARG A 6 27.27 -11.74 59.35
C ARG A 6 27.14 -12.73 58.16
N PRO A 7 27.26 -14.05 58.36
CA PRO A 7 27.33 -15.05 57.28
C PRO A 7 25.99 -15.33 56.58
N TRP A 8 24.88 -14.82 57.11
CA TRP A 8 23.54 -15.13 56.61
C TRP A 8 23.16 -14.40 55.32
N PHE A 9 23.78 -13.25 55.03
CA PHE A 9 23.52 -12.53 53.77
C PHE A 9 24.11 -13.26 52.56
N PHE A 10 25.25 -13.95 52.72
CA PHE A 10 25.86 -14.72 51.63
C PHE A 10 25.07 -16.01 51.31
N LEU A 11 24.45 -16.64 52.30
CA LEU A 11 23.61 -17.84 52.08
C LEU A 11 22.32 -17.51 51.31
N SER A 12 21.71 -16.36 51.58
CA SER A 12 20.51 -15.89 50.85
C SER A 12 20.83 -15.51 49.40
N MET A 13 22.02 -14.96 49.14
CA MET A 13 22.44 -14.58 47.80
C MET A 13 22.83 -15.80 46.95
N LEU A 14 23.42 -16.84 47.56
CA LEU A 14 23.69 -18.12 46.91
C LEU A 14 22.40 -18.90 46.59
N LEU A 15 21.39 -18.86 47.47
CA LEU A 15 20.10 -19.52 47.21
C LEU A 15 19.32 -18.86 46.06
N HIS A 16 19.40 -17.53 45.92
CA HIS A 16 18.87 -16.85 44.73
C HIS A 16 19.70 -17.08 43.47
N LEU A 17 21.02 -17.30 43.58
CA LEU A 17 21.85 -17.70 42.44
C LEU A 17 21.48 -19.11 41.94
N PHE A 18 21.16 -20.05 42.84
CA PHE A 18 20.72 -21.40 42.46
C PHE A 18 19.29 -21.46 41.89
N ILE A 19 18.41 -20.50 42.22
CA ILE A 19 17.05 -20.43 41.64
C ILE A 19 17.05 -19.72 40.27
N SER A 20 18.03 -18.85 40.00
CA SER A 20 18.28 -18.32 38.64
C SER A 20 19.05 -19.29 37.73
N LEU A 21 19.47 -20.45 38.23
CA LEU A 21 20.02 -21.57 37.46
C LEU A 21 18.98 -22.68 37.28
N LYS A 22 17.76 -22.31 36.88
CA LYS A 22 17.02 -23.11 35.89
C LYS A 22 17.17 -22.45 34.53
N ASN A 23 18.42 -22.36 34.06
CA ASN A 23 18.62 -22.58 32.64
C ASN A 23 18.12 -24.00 32.42
N SER A 24 16.98 -24.13 31.75
CA SER A 24 16.67 -25.37 31.06
C SER A 24 17.92 -25.69 30.23
N LEU A 25 18.73 -26.64 30.69
CA LEU A 25 19.54 -27.41 29.76
C LEU A 25 18.50 -28.08 28.86
N SER A 26 18.15 -27.38 27.78
CA SER A 26 17.56 -27.98 26.61
C SER A 26 18.66 -28.89 26.10
N THR A 27 18.62 -30.16 26.47
CA THR A 27 19.23 -31.18 25.61
C THR A 27 18.57 -30.96 24.26
N ASP A 28 19.31 -30.47 23.27
CA ASP A 28 18.77 -30.27 21.93
C ASP A 28 18.28 -31.63 21.45
N VAL A 29 16.95 -31.79 21.48
CA VAL A 29 16.29 -32.97 20.98
C VAL A 29 16.26 -32.78 19.47
N HIS A 30 17.06 -33.57 18.76
CA HIS A 30 17.14 -33.53 17.30
C HIS A 30 16.18 -34.52 16.62
N SER A 31 15.67 -35.46 17.41
CA SER A 31 14.84 -36.57 16.94
C SER A 31 13.76 -36.91 17.96
N ILE A 32 12.64 -37.44 17.48
CA ILE A 32 11.53 -37.96 18.30
C ILE A 32 11.53 -39.48 18.15
N SER A 33 11.73 -40.19 19.25
CA SER A 33 11.52 -41.64 19.37
C SER A 33 10.12 -41.96 19.91
N MET A 34 9.71 -43.24 19.89
CA MET A 34 8.37 -43.68 20.33
C MET A 34 7.99 -43.27 21.76
N ASP A 35 8.95 -43.15 22.67
CA ASP A 35 8.76 -42.77 24.07
C ASP A 35 8.71 -41.25 24.29
N GLN A 36 8.97 -40.48 23.23
CA GLN A 36 9.02 -39.02 23.28
C GLN A 36 7.76 -38.40 22.69
N THR A 37 7.43 -37.22 23.19
CA THR A 37 6.29 -36.45 22.70
C THR A 37 6.65 -34.98 22.74
N LEU A 38 6.27 -34.26 21.68
CA LEU A 38 6.39 -32.82 21.58
C LEU A 38 5.06 -32.15 21.92
N SER A 39 5.05 -31.25 22.90
CA SER A 39 3.86 -30.49 23.29
C SER A 39 4.21 -29.08 23.78
N GLY A 40 3.26 -28.15 23.67
CA GLY A 40 3.41 -26.80 24.21
C GLY A 40 4.56 -26.01 23.57
N ASP A 41 5.52 -25.62 24.39
CA ASP A 41 6.70 -24.83 23.99
C ASP A 41 7.90 -25.67 23.56
N GLN A 42 7.79 -27.00 23.60
CA GLN A 42 8.88 -27.87 23.18
C GLN A 42 9.09 -27.79 21.68
N THR A 43 10.35 -27.78 21.26
CA THR A 43 10.78 -27.81 19.86
C THR A 43 11.85 -28.88 19.65
N ILE A 44 12.05 -29.27 18.40
CA ILE A 44 13.25 -30.01 17.97
C ILE A 44 14.03 -29.14 16.97
N SER A 45 15.35 -29.21 17.02
CA SER A 45 16.22 -28.45 16.12
C SER A 45 17.03 -29.37 15.23
N SER A 46 17.32 -28.92 14.01
CA SER A 46 18.28 -29.61 13.16
C SER A 46 19.68 -29.56 13.80
N LYS A 47 20.56 -30.52 13.48
CA LYS A 47 21.87 -30.66 14.14
C LYS A 47 22.77 -29.43 14.05
N GLY A 48 22.70 -28.71 12.93
CA GLY A 48 23.39 -27.45 12.69
C GLY A 48 22.62 -26.20 13.11
N ASP A 49 21.54 -26.33 13.87
CA ASP A 49 20.69 -25.22 14.34
C ASP A 49 20.15 -24.31 13.24
N ILE A 50 19.95 -24.87 12.03
CA ILE A 50 19.45 -24.11 10.87
C ILE A 50 17.93 -24.04 10.91
N PHE A 51 17.27 -25.16 11.20
CA PHE A 51 15.82 -25.30 11.22
C PHE A 51 15.33 -25.75 12.59
N GLU A 52 14.10 -25.35 12.92
CA GLU A 52 13.41 -25.72 14.15
C GLU A 52 11.97 -26.14 13.81
N LEU A 53 11.49 -27.22 14.43
CA LEU A 53 10.13 -27.74 14.33
C LEU A 53 9.43 -27.55 15.68
N GLY A 54 8.19 -27.08 15.65
CA GLY A 54 7.32 -27.06 16.82
C GLY A 54 5.99 -26.37 16.57
N PHE A 55 5.30 -26.05 17.67
CA PHE A 55 4.04 -25.31 17.60
C PHE A 55 4.28 -23.82 17.38
N PHE A 56 3.53 -23.21 16.45
CA PHE A 56 3.58 -21.78 16.19
C PHE A 56 2.19 -21.20 15.94
N LYS A 57 2.11 -19.87 16.01
CA LYS A 57 0.91 -19.09 15.77
C LYS A 57 1.22 -17.96 14.78
N PRO A 58 0.63 -17.96 13.57
CA PRO A 58 0.92 -16.93 12.57
C PRO A 58 0.25 -15.59 12.92
N GLY A 59 1.04 -14.51 12.97
CA GLY A 59 0.53 -13.14 13.17
C GLY A 59 -0.38 -12.99 14.39
N LYS A 60 -1.59 -12.44 14.18
CA LYS A 60 -2.63 -12.27 15.21
C LYS A 60 -3.66 -13.40 15.25
N SER A 61 -3.40 -14.50 14.55
CA SER A 61 -4.27 -15.67 14.57
C SER A 61 -4.50 -16.18 15.99
N GLN A 62 -5.64 -16.84 16.22
CA GLN A 62 -5.94 -17.59 17.44
C GLN A 62 -5.58 -19.07 17.31
N ASN A 63 -5.22 -19.51 16.11
CA ASN A 63 -4.99 -20.89 15.77
C ASN A 63 -3.49 -21.24 15.82
N TYR A 64 -3.20 -22.41 16.38
CA TYR A 64 -1.87 -23.00 16.43
C TYR A 64 -1.69 -24.08 15.37
N TYR A 65 -0.46 -24.20 14.91
CA TYR A 65 -0.05 -25.15 13.90
C TYR A 65 1.31 -25.77 14.26
N MET A 66 1.54 -26.99 13.83
CA MET A 66 2.84 -27.64 13.84
C MET A 66 3.56 -27.29 12.54
N GLY A 67 4.77 -26.75 12.62
CA GLY A 67 5.51 -26.35 11.43
C GLY A 67 7.01 -26.22 11.64
N ILE A 68 7.72 -26.07 10.53
CA ILE A 68 9.17 -25.92 10.47
C ILE A 68 9.48 -24.48 10.08
N TRP A 69 10.47 -23.86 10.72
CA TRP A 69 10.97 -22.53 10.38
C TRP A 69 12.50 -22.47 10.49
N TYR A 70 13.10 -21.42 9.93
CA TYR A 70 14.52 -21.15 10.16
C TYR A 70 14.74 -20.65 11.60
N LYS A 71 15.62 -21.33 12.36
CA LYS A 71 15.92 -21.02 13.77
C LYS A 71 16.73 -19.74 13.93
N GLN A 72 17.71 -19.55 13.06
CA GLN A 72 18.69 -18.45 13.13
C GLN A 72 18.19 -17.08 12.63
N LEU A 73 17.01 -17.02 12.00
CA LEU A 73 16.50 -15.77 11.44
C LEU A 73 15.75 -14.94 12.49
N SER A 74 15.95 -13.62 12.44
CA SER A 74 15.23 -12.68 13.32
C SER A 74 13.73 -12.63 13.05
N GLU A 75 13.32 -12.89 11.80
CA GLU A 75 11.93 -12.99 11.39
C GLU A 75 11.52 -14.47 11.30
N ARG A 76 10.45 -14.84 12.02
CA ARG A 76 9.90 -16.20 12.04
C ARG A 76 9.41 -16.59 10.64
N THR A 77 10.27 -17.27 9.89
CA THR A 77 9.98 -17.69 8.51
C THR A 77 9.64 -19.16 8.48
N VAL A 78 8.33 -19.45 8.46
CA VAL A 78 7.79 -20.82 8.36
C VAL A 78 7.92 -21.32 6.92
N VAL A 79 8.36 -22.56 6.76
CA VAL A 79 8.67 -23.19 5.47
C VAL A 79 7.89 -24.48 5.24
N TRP A 80 7.28 -25.02 6.29
CA TRP A 80 6.42 -26.21 6.21
C TRP A 80 5.41 -26.23 7.36
N VAL A 81 4.21 -26.75 7.13
CA VAL A 81 3.10 -26.82 8.10
C VAL A 81 2.38 -28.16 7.95
N ALA A 82 2.29 -28.92 9.04
CA ALA A 82 1.65 -30.25 9.03
C ALA A 82 0.12 -30.13 8.96
N ASN A 83 -0.49 -29.53 9.98
CA ASN A 83 -1.94 -29.48 10.18
C ASN A 83 -2.58 -28.21 9.60
N ARG A 84 -2.20 -27.87 8.36
CA ARG A 84 -2.65 -26.62 7.72
C ARG A 84 -4.17 -26.52 7.54
N GLU A 85 -4.85 -27.65 7.40
CA GLU A 85 -6.31 -27.72 7.24
C GLU A 85 -7.06 -27.79 8.57
N THR A 86 -6.42 -28.36 9.60
CA THR A 86 -7.03 -28.63 10.91
C THR A 86 -6.26 -27.88 12.00
N PRO A 87 -6.53 -26.57 12.20
CA PRO A 87 -5.86 -25.78 13.22
C PRO A 87 -6.15 -26.28 14.64
N LEU A 88 -5.23 -25.97 15.56
CA LEU A 88 -5.37 -26.28 16.97
C LEU A 88 -5.75 -25.02 17.77
N PRO A 89 -6.71 -25.09 18.70
CA PRO A 89 -7.05 -23.94 19.54
C PRO A 89 -5.98 -23.64 20.61
N ASN A 90 -5.20 -24.66 21.00
CA ASN A 90 -4.18 -24.55 22.04
C ASN A 90 -3.03 -25.53 21.76
N LYS A 91 -1.78 -25.06 21.86
CA LYS A 91 -0.57 -25.86 21.71
C LYS A 91 -0.28 -26.81 22.88
N TYR A 92 -0.75 -26.52 24.09
CA TYR A 92 -0.49 -27.35 25.28
C TYR A 92 -1.38 -28.59 25.36
N SER A 93 -2.50 -28.58 24.63
CA SER A 93 -3.43 -29.72 24.56
C SER A 93 -3.14 -30.63 23.36
N ALA A 94 -2.19 -30.26 22.51
CA ALA A 94 -1.80 -31.04 21.33
C ALA A 94 -0.48 -31.76 21.57
N ARG A 95 -0.31 -32.90 20.91
CA ARG A 95 0.86 -33.77 21.08
C ARG A 95 1.29 -34.32 19.73
N LEU A 96 2.55 -34.08 19.35
CA LEU A 96 3.18 -34.78 18.23
C LEU A 96 3.99 -35.94 18.80
N LYS A 97 3.71 -37.16 18.36
CA LYS A 97 4.41 -38.38 18.80
C LYS A 97 4.42 -39.41 17.68
N ILE A 98 5.24 -40.44 17.85
CA ILE A 98 5.12 -41.67 17.05
C ILE A 98 4.11 -42.57 17.77
N ASP A 99 3.11 -43.08 17.04
CA ASP A 99 2.10 -43.99 17.60
C ASP A 99 2.54 -45.46 17.50
N GLN A 100 1.74 -46.37 18.06
CA GLN A 100 2.09 -47.79 18.18
C GLN A 100 2.25 -48.49 16.82
N ASP A 101 1.62 -47.96 15.78
CA ASP A 101 1.75 -48.43 14.40
C ASP A 101 3.03 -47.92 13.70
N GLY A 102 3.83 -47.09 14.39
CA GLY A 102 5.06 -46.49 13.90
C GLY A 102 4.86 -45.19 13.13
N ASN A 103 3.61 -44.75 12.88
CA ASN A 103 3.33 -43.51 12.18
C ASN A 103 3.59 -42.30 13.09
N LEU A 104 3.99 -41.18 12.48
CA LEU A 104 4.07 -39.92 13.19
C LEU A 104 2.69 -39.25 13.16
N VAL A 105 2.12 -38.99 14.33
CA VAL A 105 0.76 -38.47 14.49
C VAL A 105 0.75 -37.18 15.30
N LEU A 106 -0.09 -36.24 14.87
CA LEU A 106 -0.44 -35.06 15.65
C LEU A 106 -1.83 -35.25 16.24
N LEU A 107 -1.90 -35.35 17.56
CA LEU A 107 -3.12 -35.55 18.31
C LEU A 107 -3.67 -34.23 18.87
N ASN A 108 -4.98 -34.11 18.93
CA ASN A 108 -5.66 -33.02 19.62
C ASN A 108 -5.89 -33.33 21.12
N GLN A 109 -6.66 -32.48 21.78
CA GLN A 109 -6.99 -32.59 23.21
C GLN A 109 -7.81 -33.84 23.59
N LEU A 110 -8.47 -34.48 22.63
CA LEU A 110 -9.25 -35.70 22.80
C LEU A 110 -8.45 -36.95 22.40
N GLU A 111 -7.13 -36.80 22.19
CA GLU A 111 -6.24 -37.85 21.68
C GLU A 111 -6.62 -38.40 20.31
N THR A 112 -7.43 -37.66 19.53
CA THR A 112 -7.76 -38.06 18.17
C THR A 112 -6.74 -37.49 17.18
N PRO A 113 -6.25 -38.28 16.21
CA PRO A 113 -5.31 -37.80 15.21
C PRO A 113 -5.98 -36.78 14.29
N ILE A 114 -5.36 -35.59 14.20
CA ILE A 114 -5.77 -34.52 13.27
C ILE A 114 -4.85 -34.43 12.04
N TRP A 115 -3.70 -35.08 12.11
CA TRP A 115 -2.72 -35.23 11.04
C TRP A 115 -1.85 -36.47 11.33
N SER A 116 -1.44 -37.17 10.28
CA SER A 116 -0.63 -38.39 10.34
C SER A 116 0.22 -38.52 9.07
N THR A 117 1.29 -39.30 9.12
CA THR A 117 2.09 -39.67 7.94
C THR A 117 1.40 -40.66 7.01
N ASP A 118 0.39 -41.39 7.53
CA ASP A 118 -0.47 -42.34 6.79
C ASP A 118 0.31 -43.38 5.97
N VAL A 119 1.38 -43.92 6.55
CA VAL A 119 2.17 -44.98 5.95
C VAL A 119 1.52 -46.33 6.26
N SER A 120 1.19 -47.09 5.22
CA SER A 120 0.39 -48.33 5.30
C SER A 120 1.15 -49.57 5.79
N THR A 121 2.48 -49.62 5.61
CA THR A 121 3.33 -50.73 6.06
C THR A 121 4.63 -50.21 6.65
N ILE A 122 4.71 -50.11 7.98
CA ILE A 122 5.95 -49.84 8.68
C ILE A 122 6.48 -51.20 9.16
N ALA A 123 7.55 -51.68 8.51
CA ALA A 123 8.13 -53.00 8.79
C ALA A 123 8.93 -53.05 10.12
N SER A 124 9.20 -51.90 10.72
CA SER A 124 10.11 -51.75 11.87
C SER A 124 9.36 -51.34 13.13
N ASN A 125 9.68 -52.01 14.24
CA ASN A 125 9.24 -51.64 15.59
C ASN A 125 10.03 -50.45 16.17
N SER A 126 10.96 -49.87 15.40
CA SER A 126 11.77 -48.73 15.83
C SER A 126 11.73 -47.67 14.75
N THR A 127 10.73 -46.80 14.75
CA THR A 127 10.74 -45.59 13.91
C THR A 127 11.28 -44.41 14.69
N VAL A 128 11.99 -43.54 14.00
CA VAL A 128 12.54 -42.30 14.55
C VAL A 128 12.23 -41.17 13.59
N ALA A 129 11.67 -40.08 14.11
CA ALA A 129 11.48 -38.86 13.33
C ALA A 129 12.64 -37.89 13.59
N GLU A 130 13.27 -37.34 12.56
CA GLU A 130 14.44 -36.46 12.69
C GLU A 130 14.34 -35.26 11.75
N LEU A 131 14.70 -34.07 12.24
CA LEU A 131 14.80 -32.85 11.43
C LEU A 131 16.23 -32.69 10.90
N LEU A 132 16.40 -32.79 9.59
CA LEU A 132 17.71 -32.63 8.95
C LEU A 132 18.09 -31.16 8.75
N ASP A 133 19.39 -30.88 8.59
CA ASP A 133 19.92 -29.54 8.28
C ASP A 133 19.50 -29.00 6.92
N THR A 134 18.94 -29.85 6.06
CA THR A 134 18.28 -29.43 4.82
C THR A 134 16.89 -28.84 5.05
N GLY A 135 16.34 -28.96 6.27
CA GLY A 135 14.96 -28.66 6.61
C GLY A 135 14.00 -29.81 6.28
N ASN A 136 14.49 -30.93 5.75
CA ASN A 136 13.67 -32.12 5.52
C ASN A 136 13.43 -32.84 6.85
N PHE A 137 12.18 -32.87 7.28
CA PHE A 137 11.73 -33.69 8.40
C PHE A 137 11.38 -35.09 7.90
N VAL A 138 12.05 -36.11 8.43
CA VAL A 138 11.96 -37.49 7.95
C VAL A 138 11.54 -38.44 9.05
N LEU A 139 10.74 -39.43 8.69
CA LEU A 139 10.50 -40.63 9.48
C LEU A 139 11.35 -41.74 8.88
N ARG A 140 12.24 -42.33 9.67
CA ARG A 140 13.17 -43.39 9.22
C ARG A 140 13.11 -44.60 10.13
N ASP A 141 13.67 -45.70 9.65
CA ASP A 141 13.97 -46.84 10.51
C ASP A 141 15.10 -46.46 11.48
N GLY A 142 14.90 -46.73 12.77
CA GLY A 142 15.89 -46.53 13.82
C GLY A 142 17.02 -47.56 13.76
N SER A 143 16.80 -48.71 13.13
CA SER A 143 17.83 -49.74 12.90
C SER A 143 18.63 -49.49 11.62
N ASP A 144 18.01 -48.91 10.60
CA ASP A 144 18.65 -48.51 9.35
C ASP A 144 18.37 -47.04 9.03
N SER A 145 19.31 -46.17 9.43
CA SER A 145 19.21 -44.73 9.21
C SER A 145 19.10 -44.31 7.73
N SER A 146 19.44 -45.20 6.79
CA SER A 146 19.35 -44.95 5.35
C SER A 146 17.94 -45.19 4.79
N ALA A 147 17.12 -45.99 5.47
CA ALA A 147 15.76 -46.31 5.08
C ALA A 147 14.80 -45.19 5.51
N VAL A 148 14.53 -44.25 4.60
CA VAL A 148 13.52 -43.19 4.79
C VAL A 148 12.14 -43.74 4.45
N ILE A 149 11.24 -43.74 5.43
CA ILE A 149 9.88 -44.27 5.34
C ILE A 149 8.92 -43.16 4.87
N TRP A 150 9.09 -41.95 5.40
CA TRP A 150 8.31 -40.77 5.03
C TRP A 150 9.19 -39.51 5.11
N GLN A 151 8.90 -38.50 4.29
CA GLN A 151 9.62 -37.23 4.34
C GLN A 151 8.75 -36.01 3.99
N SER A 152 8.99 -34.90 4.69
CA SER A 152 8.27 -33.63 4.47
C SER A 152 8.46 -33.05 3.07
N PHE A 153 9.61 -33.29 2.44
CA PHE A 153 9.89 -32.82 1.06
C PHE A 153 8.96 -33.45 0.02
N ASP A 154 8.32 -34.58 0.35
CA ASP A 154 7.32 -35.23 -0.48
C ASP A 154 5.92 -34.64 -0.28
N HIS A 155 5.76 -33.71 0.66
CA HIS A 155 4.51 -33.04 1.02
C HIS A 155 4.75 -31.54 1.20
N PRO A 156 5.17 -30.82 0.14
CA PRO A 156 5.44 -29.39 0.24
C PRO A 156 4.16 -28.61 0.56
N THR A 157 4.31 -27.45 1.21
CA THR A 157 3.18 -26.56 1.52
C THR A 157 3.08 -25.43 0.50
N ASP A 158 3.56 -24.24 0.82
CA ASP A 158 3.73 -23.11 -0.11
C ASP A 158 5.19 -22.92 -0.53
N THR A 159 6.13 -23.57 0.16
CA THR A 159 7.57 -23.32 0.07
C THR A 159 8.34 -24.57 -0.35
N VAL A 160 9.38 -24.38 -1.17
CA VAL A 160 10.41 -25.35 -1.52
C VAL A 160 11.76 -24.84 -1.04
N LEU A 161 12.39 -25.63 -0.16
CA LEU A 161 13.76 -25.40 0.31
C LEU A 161 14.79 -25.93 -0.70
N PRO A 162 16.08 -25.55 -0.60
CA PRO A 162 17.14 -26.19 -1.37
C PRO A 162 17.12 -27.71 -1.22
N LYS A 163 17.36 -28.46 -2.30
CA LYS A 163 17.18 -29.93 -2.42
C LYS A 163 15.74 -30.42 -2.29
N GLY A 164 14.81 -29.57 -1.85
CA GLY A 164 13.38 -29.81 -1.94
C GLY A 164 12.93 -29.82 -3.39
N TRP A 165 11.73 -30.34 -3.61
CA TRP A 165 11.20 -30.48 -4.96
C TRP A 165 9.69 -30.35 -4.99
N PHE A 166 9.17 -30.01 -6.17
CA PHE A 166 7.76 -30.14 -6.49
C PHE A 166 7.66 -30.75 -7.88
N GLY A 167 6.62 -31.53 -8.14
CA GLY A 167 6.56 -32.26 -9.39
C GLY A 167 5.44 -33.28 -9.50
N ARG A 168 5.64 -34.25 -10.38
CA ARG A 168 4.67 -35.28 -10.71
C ARG A 168 5.34 -36.65 -10.73
N ASN A 169 4.67 -37.61 -10.13
CA ASN A 169 4.96 -39.02 -10.33
C ASN A 169 4.35 -39.47 -11.66
N MET A 170 5.19 -39.90 -12.61
CA MET A 170 4.77 -40.33 -13.94
C MET A 170 4.14 -41.72 -13.94
N ILE A 171 4.38 -42.53 -12.89
CA ILE A 171 3.82 -43.87 -12.74
C ILE A 171 2.41 -43.79 -12.16
N THR A 172 2.23 -43.10 -11.04
CA THR A 172 0.92 -42.96 -10.36
C THR A 172 0.07 -41.83 -10.93
N GLY A 173 0.68 -40.92 -11.68
CA GLY A 173 0.04 -39.70 -12.18
C GLY A 173 -0.11 -38.59 -11.12
N GLU A 174 0.25 -38.88 -9.86
CA GLU A 174 0.11 -37.98 -8.71
C GLU A 174 0.94 -36.71 -8.88
N ILE A 175 0.29 -35.55 -8.69
CA ILE A 175 0.92 -34.23 -8.73
C ILE A 175 1.13 -33.76 -7.29
N LYS A 176 2.33 -33.23 -7.04
CA LYS A 176 2.72 -32.59 -5.78
C LYS A 176 2.89 -31.10 -6.01
N PRO A 177 1.79 -30.32 -5.94
CA PRO A 177 1.82 -28.89 -6.19
C PRO A 177 2.30 -28.12 -4.95
N LEU A 178 2.74 -26.88 -5.17
CA LEU A 178 2.78 -25.88 -4.10
C LEU A 178 1.40 -25.24 -4.00
N ILE A 179 0.94 -24.99 -2.79
CA ILE A 179 -0.34 -24.33 -2.52
C ILE A 179 -0.08 -23.20 -1.53
N SER A 180 -0.35 -21.97 -2.00
CA SER A 180 -0.22 -20.75 -1.21
C SER A 180 -0.94 -20.83 0.14
N TRP A 181 -0.49 -20.03 1.09
CA TRP A 181 -1.29 -19.74 2.28
C TRP A 181 -2.52 -18.92 1.90
N LYS A 182 -3.63 -19.13 2.59
CA LYS A 182 -4.86 -18.35 2.41
C LYS A 182 -4.66 -16.87 2.76
N SER A 183 -3.87 -16.57 3.79
CA SER A 183 -3.51 -15.19 4.16
C SER A 183 -2.18 -15.13 4.91
N HIS A 184 -1.74 -13.94 5.36
CA HIS A 184 -0.55 -13.82 6.22
C HIS A 184 -0.73 -14.45 7.61
N GLU A 185 -1.99 -14.62 8.04
CA GLU A 185 -2.33 -15.11 9.38
C GLU A 185 -3.01 -16.50 9.35
N ASP A 186 -3.20 -17.06 8.15
CA ASP A 186 -3.89 -18.33 7.94
C ASP A 186 -3.15 -19.21 6.91
N PRO A 187 -2.42 -20.26 7.36
CA PRO A 187 -1.68 -21.19 6.51
C PRO A 187 -2.56 -22.24 5.82
N ALA A 188 -3.89 -22.20 6.03
CA ALA A 188 -4.83 -23.04 5.30
C ALA A 188 -4.66 -22.88 3.78
N LEU A 189 -5.23 -23.82 3.03
CA LEU A 189 -5.10 -23.87 1.58
C LEU A 189 -5.62 -22.56 0.95
N GLY A 190 -4.73 -21.80 0.34
CA GLY A 190 -5.05 -20.61 -0.43
C GLY A 190 -5.60 -20.93 -1.82
N MET A 191 -5.95 -19.88 -2.56
CA MET A 191 -6.53 -19.99 -3.89
C MET A 191 -5.51 -20.29 -4.98
N PHE A 192 -4.22 -20.02 -4.73
CA PHE A 192 -3.18 -20.18 -5.74
C PHE A 192 -2.40 -21.47 -5.55
N SER A 193 -2.13 -22.17 -6.65
CA SER A 193 -1.28 -23.35 -6.70
C SER A 193 -0.27 -23.29 -7.85
N CYS A 194 0.88 -23.92 -7.67
CA CYS A 194 1.94 -24.06 -8.67
C CYS A 194 2.17 -25.56 -8.92
N GLN A 195 2.07 -26.00 -10.16
CA GLN A 195 2.26 -27.41 -10.52
C GLN A 195 2.93 -27.58 -11.90
N ILE A 196 3.53 -28.73 -12.14
CA ILE A 196 4.11 -29.07 -13.45
C ILE A 196 3.01 -29.38 -14.46
N ASP A 197 3.20 -28.99 -15.73
CA ASP A 197 2.27 -29.31 -16.80
C ASP A 197 2.15 -30.84 -17.00
N SER A 198 0.92 -31.30 -17.21
CA SER A 198 0.59 -32.71 -17.36
C SER A 198 1.11 -33.31 -18.68
N ASN A 199 1.44 -32.47 -19.65
CA ASN A 199 1.88 -32.87 -20.99
C ASN A 199 3.37 -33.25 -21.08
N GLY A 200 4.12 -33.20 -19.98
CA GLY A 200 5.53 -33.61 -19.94
C GLY A 200 6.50 -32.59 -20.54
N ASN A 201 6.04 -31.39 -20.88
CA ASN A 201 6.92 -30.26 -21.16
C ASN A 201 7.59 -29.81 -19.85
N ASP A 202 8.81 -29.28 -19.93
CA ASP A 202 9.60 -28.75 -18.78
C ASP A 202 8.98 -27.47 -18.17
N GLN A 203 7.65 -27.37 -18.15
CA GLN A 203 6.85 -26.21 -17.80
C GLN A 203 6.15 -26.41 -16.45
N PHE A 204 6.03 -25.32 -15.69
CA PHE A 204 5.11 -25.25 -14.56
C PHE A 204 4.08 -24.14 -14.82
N SER A 205 2.88 -24.37 -14.29
CA SER A 205 1.75 -23.47 -14.40
C SER A 205 1.37 -22.96 -13.03
N LEU A 206 0.97 -21.70 -12.96
CA LEU A 206 0.28 -21.13 -11.82
C LEU A 206 -1.22 -21.17 -12.08
N LEU A 207 -1.96 -21.68 -11.10
CA LEU A 207 -3.39 -21.90 -11.18
C LEU A 207 -4.11 -21.15 -10.08
N TRP A 208 -5.24 -20.57 -10.43
CA TRP A 208 -6.21 -20.04 -9.51
C TRP A 208 -7.33 -21.07 -9.31
N ASN A 209 -7.70 -21.28 -8.05
CA ASN A 209 -8.68 -22.27 -7.63
C ASN A 209 -8.41 -23.68 -8.19
N ARG A 210 -7.13 -24.05 -8.36
CA ARG A 210 -6.65 -25.34 -8.89
C ARG A 210 -7.04 -25.69 -10.33
N SER A 211 -7.81 -24.83 -11.00
CA SER A 211 -8.39 -25.11 -12.32
C SER A 211 -7.97 -24.08 -13.36
N GLU A 212 -8.03 -22.80 -13.02
CA GLU A 212 -7.80 -21.71 -13.97
C GLU A 212 -6.31 -21.39 -14.09
N VAL A 213 -5.69 -21.76 -15.21
CA VAL A 213 -4.28 -21.44 -15.47
C VAL A 213 -4.15 -19.99 -15.89
N TYR A 214 -3.51 -19.17 -15.05
CA TYR A 214 -3.32 -17.74 -15.33
C TYR A 214 -1.91 -17.38 -15.76
N TRP A 215 -0.95 -18.25 -15.49
CA TRP A 215 0.42 -18.04 -15.90
C TRP A 215 1.12 -19.36 -16.16
N ARG A 216 1.99 -19.39 -17.17
CA ARG A 216 2.82 -20.54 -17.52
C ARG A 216 4.28 -20.09 -17.63
N GLY A 217 5.16 -20.89 -17.07
CA GLY A 217 6.61 -20.73 -17.16
C GLY A 217 7.27 -22.03 -17.52
N GLY A 218 8.58 -21.99 -17.79
CA GLY A 218 9.35 -23.22 -17.98
C GLY A 218 9.47 -23.72 -19.43
N VAL A 219 9.60 -22.87 -20.46
CA VAL A 219 9.83 -23.43 -21.81
C VAL A 219 11.28 -23.92 -21.97
N GLY A 220 11.56 -25.15 -21.52
CA GLY A 220 12.86 -25.84 -21.67
C GLY A 220 14.07 -25.06 -21.12
N ASN A 221 15.21 -25.18 -21.81
CA ASN A 221 16.48 -24.49 -21.48
C ASN A 221 16.39 -22.96 -21.37
N GLN A 222 15.28 -22.33 -21.79
CA GLN A 222 15.08 -20.88 -21.60
C GLN A 222 14.71 -20.54 -20.15
N PHE A 223 14.05 -21.42 -19.41
CA PHE A 223 13.72 -21.18 -18.00
C PHE A 223 14.94 -21.25 -17.10
N ASN A 224 15.79 -22.28 -17.27
CA ASN A 224 17.06 -22.36 -16.55
C ASN A 224 17.92 -21.12 -16.86
N ARG A 225 18.01 -20.69 -18.12
CA ARG A 225 18.74 -19.46 -18.48
C ARG A 225 18.16 -18.19 -17.88
N VAL A 226 16.83 -17.98 -17.90
CA VAL A 226 16.21 -16.76 -17.36
C VAL A 226 16.31 -16.71 -15.83
N VAL A 227 16.23 -17.86 -15.15
CA VAL A 227 16.41 -17.92 -13.69
C VAL A 227 17.89 -17.83 -13.31
N GLU A 228 18.82 -18.45 -14.05
CA GLU A 228 20.28 -18.33 -13.86
C GLU A 228 20.78 -16.90 -14.08
N ILE A 229 20.33 -16.22 -15.15
CA ILE A 229 20.72 -14.84 -15.46
C ILE A 229 20.18 -13.87 -14.41
N ASN A 230 18.92 -14.03 -13.99
CA ASN A 230 18.32 -13.13 -12.97
C ASN A 230 18.82 -13.42 -11.55
N SER A 231 19.27 -14.65 -11.27
CA SER A 231 19.90 -15.01 -9.99
C SER A 231 21.39 -14.72 -9.95
N GLY A 232 21.99 -14.09 -10.97
CA GLY A 232 23.43 -13.78 -10.96
C GLY A 232 24.32 -15.00 -10.76
N HIS A 233 23.88 -16.18 -11.21
CA HIS A 233 24.59 -17.46 -11.13
C HIS A 233 24.87 -18.03 -9.72
N PHE A 234 24.27 -17.52 -8.63
CA PHE A 234 24.46 -18.14 -7.31
C PHE A 234 23.47 -19.28 -7.01
N LEU A 235 22.59 -19.63 -7.95
CA LEU A 235 21.60 -20.70 -7.83
C LEU A 235 21.57 -21.58 -9.07
N ASN A 236 21.59 -22.89 -8.85
CA ASN A 236 21.43 -23.91 -9.87
C ASN A 236 20.00 -24.43 -9.84
N PHE A 237 19.25 -24.17 -10.90
CA PHE A 237 17.93 -24.74 -11.11
C PHE A 237 18.05 -25.99 -11.95
N SER A 238 17.31 -27.03 -11.57
CA SER A 238 17.38 -28.31 -12.27
C SER A 238 15.97 -28.87 -12.43
N TYR A 239 15.69 -29.29 -13.65
CA TYR A 239 14.51 -30.09 -13.98
C TYR A 239 14.99 -31.50 -14.28
N PHE A 240 14.39 -32.47 -13.61
CA PHE A 240 14.69 -33.87 -13.80
C PHE A 240 13.47 -34.57 -14.39
N ASN A 241 13.70 -35.28 -15.49
CA ASN A 241 12.76 -36.21 -16.11
C ASN A 241 13.48 -37.56 -16.25
N LYS A 242 13.52 -38.31 -15.15
CA LYS A 242 14.14 -39.65 -15.06
C LYS A 242 13.41 -40.48 -14.01
N GLU A 243 13.43 -41.81 -14.17
CA GLU A 243 12.95 -42.77 -13.16
C GLU A 243 11.48 -42.58 -12.75
N GLY A 244 10.61 -42.26 -13.72
CA GLY A 244 9.18 -42.14 -13.45
C GLY A 244 8.79 -40.92 -12.60
N ARG A 245 9.64 -39.90 -12.49
CA ARG A 245 9.32 -38.62 -11.83
C ARG A 245 9.78 -37.44 -12.67
N ASN A 246 8.88 -36.46 -12.82
CA ASN A 246 9.18 -35.16 -13.39
C ASN A 246 9.13 -34.14 -12.25
N TYR A 247 10.24 -33.49 -11.94
CA TYR A 247 10.28 -32.54 -10.83
C TYR A 247 11.26 -31.41 -11.04
N PHE A 248 10.93 -30.27 -10.44
CA PHE A 248 11.84 -29.14 -10.29
C PHE A 248 12.49 -29.18 -8.92
N THR A 249 13.78 -28.87 -8.91
CA THR A 249 14.54 -28.61 -7.69
C THR A 249 15.53 -27.48 -7.96
N TYR A 250 16.05 -26.89 -6.89
CA TYR A 250 17.12 -25.90 -6.99
C TYR A 250 18.06 -26.03 -5.81
N ASN A 251 19.29 -25.57 -6.02
CA ASN A 251 20.31 -25.52 -4.99
C ASN A 251 21.13 -24.24 -5.14
N PRO A 252 21.47 -23.55 -4.03
CA PRO A 252 22.45 -22.49 -4.09
C PRO A 252 23.83 -23.06 -4.42
N VAL A 253 24.66 -22.29 -5.12
CA VAL A 253 26.04 -22.66 -5.47
C VAL A 253 26.91 -22.77 -4.22
N ASP A 254 26.67 -21.89 -3.25
CA ASP A 254 27.22 -22.01 -1.89
C ASP A 254 26.07 -22.32 -0.92
N SER A 255 26.22 -23.41 -0.17
CA SER A 255 25.26 -23.84 0.86
C SER A 255 25.10 -22.84 2.01
N SER A 256 25.99 -21.85 2.15
CA SER A 256 25.86 -20.76 3.12
C SER A 256 24.70 -19.81 2.80
N PHE A 257 24.25 -19.74 1.53
CA PHE A 257 23.14 -18.89 1.13
C PHE A 257 21.79 -19.45 1.60
N ILE A 258 21.16 -18.72 2.52
CA ILE A 258 19.80 -19.00 2.97
C ILE A 258 18.83 -18.52 1.89
N THR A 259 18.22 -19.48 1.19
CA THR A 259 17.30 -19.23 0.08
C THR A 259 16.04 -20.08 0.21
N ARG A 260 14.92 -19.58 -0.33
CA ARG A 260 13.66 -20.31 -0.42
C ARG A 260 12.87 -19.92 -1.66
N ALA A 261 12.23 -20.88 -2.31
CA ALA A 261 11.21 -20.63 -3.32
C ALA A 261 9.83 -20.74 -2.67
N VAL A 262 8.95 -19.75 -2.83
CA VAL A 262 7.64 -19.70 -2.19
C VAL A 262 6.56 -19.27 -3.18
N LEU A 263 5.42 -19.94 -3.17
CA LEU A 263 4.19 -19.45 -3.77
C LEU A 263 3.48 -18.56 -2.74
N ASP A 264 3.71 -17.26 -2.85
CA ASP A 264 3.13 -16.29 -1.94
C ASP A 264 1.61 -16.23 -2.12
N LYS A 265 0.90 -15.89 -1.04
CA LYS A 265 -0.56 -15.68 -1.03
C LYS A 265 -1.06 -14.66 -2.07
N SER A 266 -0.17 -13.82 -2.61
CA SER A 266 -0.46 -12.92 -3.73
C SER A 266 -0.60 -13.63 -5.08
N GLY A 267 -0.40 -14.96 -5.15
CA GLY A 267 -0.42 -15.69 -6.41
C GLY A 267 0.86 -15.50 -7.22
N ARG A 268 1.96 -15.11 -6.57
CA ARG A 268 3.27 -14.99 -7.20
C ARG A 268 4.22 -16.04 -6.65
N VAL A 269 4.88 -16.75 -7.55
CA VAL A 269 6.01 -17.58 -7.19
C VAL A 269 7.24 -16.69 -7.04
N GLN A 270 7.97 -16.84 -5.95
CA GLN A 270 9.06 -15.95 -5.57
C GLN A 270 10.24 -16.78 -5.11
N LEU A 271 11.42 -16.48 -5.65
CA LEU A 271 12.67 -16.93 -5.09
C LEU A 271 13.23 -15.83 -4.20
N ARG A 272 13.39 -16.13 -2.91
CA ARG A 272 13.87 -15.19 -1.92
C ARG A 272 15.22 -15.65 -1.37
N ALA A 273 16.13 -14.69 -1.19
CA ALA A 273 17.40 -14.87 -0.49
C ALA A 273 17.42 -13.99 0.76
N TRP A 274 17.91 -14.54 1.87
CA TRP A 274 18.08 -13.77 3.09
C TRP A 274 19.37 -12.96 3.02
N LEU A 275 19.28 -11.64 3.21
CA LEU A 275 20.43 -10.76 3.19
C LEU A 275 20.78 -10.34 4.62
N GLU A 276 21.84 -10.93 5.17
CA GLU A 276 22.24 -10.75 6.57
C GLU A 276 22.55 -9.29 6.92
N SER A 277 23.18 -8.55 5.99
CA SER A 277 23.51 -7.12 6.19
C SER A 277 22.30 -6.23 6.48
N SER A 278 21.11 -6.67 6.09
CA SER A 278 19.87 -5.92 6.27
C SER A 278 18.74 -6.72 6.93
N ARG A 279 19.05 -7.94 7.39
CA ARG A 279 18.15 -8.87 8.09
C ARG A 279 16.74 -8.94 7.46
N GLN A 280 16.70 -9.11 6.15
CA GLN A 280 15.45 -9.18 5.41
C GLN A 280 15.56 -10.13 4.22
N TRP A 281 14.42 -10.68 3.82
CA TRP A 281 14.28 -11.40 2.57
C TRP A 281 14.30 -10.43 1.38
N LYS A 282 15.16 -10.69 0.41
CA LYS A 282 15.19 -10.00 -0.88
C LYS A 282 14.65 -10.91 -1.98
N HIS A 283 13.87 -10.32 -2.88
CA HIS A 283 13.40 -11.01 -4.08
C HIS A 283 14.58 -11.14 -5.04
N VAL A 284 14.96 -12.38 -5.34
CA VAL A 284 15.94 -12.71 -6.38
C VAL A 284 15.22 -12.82 -7.71
N TRP A 285 14.05 -13.45 -7.70
CA TRP A 285 13.23 -13.69 -8.86
C TRP A 285 11.76 -13.78 -8.46
N VAL A 286 10.85 -13.32 -9.33
CA VAL A 286 9.41 -13.34 -9.10
C VAL A 286 8.66 -13.57 -10.41
N GLN A 287 7.60 -14.38 -10.37
CA GLN A 287 6.66 -14.54 -11.47
C GLN A 287 5.20 -14.61 -10.97
N PRO A 288 4.25 -14.06 -11.74
CA PRO A 288 4.46 -13.19 -12.90
C PRO A 288 5.20 -11.90 -12.52
N THR A 289 5.94 -11.27 -13.44
CA THR A 289 6.70 -10.03 -13.16
C THR A 289 5.79 -8.81 -13.03
N THR A 290 4.71 -8.75 -13.81
CA THR A 290 3.65 -7.73 -13.75
C THR A 290 2.56 -8.16 -12.77
N GLN A 291 2.00 -7.23 -12.01
CA GLN A 291 1.08 -7.58 -10.92
C GLN A 291 -0.27 -8.02 -11.48
N CYS A 292 -0.71 -7.37 -12.56
CA CYS A 292 -2.01 -7.61 -13.18
C CYS A 292 -2.11 -8.90 -13.97
N GLU A 293 -1.00 -9.61 -14.23
CA GLU A 293 -1.04 -10.98 -14.74
C GLU A 293 -1.53 -12.00 -13.71
N VAL A 294 -1.51 -11.65 -12.41
CA VAL A 294 -2.08 -12.52 -11.38
C VAL A 294 -3.60 -12.52 -11.50
N TYR A 295 -4.16 -13.72 -11.63
CA TYR A 295 -5.60 -13.89 -11.76
C TYR A 295 -6.37 -13.30 -10.58
N SER A 296 -7.37 -12.48 -10.90
CA SER A 296 -8.29 -11.91 -9.91
C SER A 296 -7.58 -11.15 -8.78
N LEU A 297 -6.44 -10.51 -9.07
CA LEU A 297 -5.68 -9.73 -8.08
C LEU A 297 -6.57 -8.69 -7.36
N CYS A 298 -7.46 -8.03 -8.10
CA CYS A 298 -8.31 -6.96 -7.59
C CYS A 298 -9.72 -7.40 -7.18
N GLY A 299 -10.02 -8.71 -7.23
CA GLY A 299 -11.34 -9.25 -6.92
C GLY A 299 -12.45 -8.80 -7.88
N SER A 300 -13.70 -9.06 -7.49
CA SER A 300 -14.88 -8.68 -8.26
C SER A 300 -15.02 -7.16 -8.40
N PHE A 301 -15.34 -6.70 -9.61
CA PHE A 301 -15.52 -5.29 -9.99
C PHE A 301 -14.30 -4.39 -9.70
N GLY A 302 -13.13 -4.99 -9.48
CA GLY A 302 -11.85 -4.31 -9.37
C GLY A 302 -11.08 -4.34 -10.69
N VAL A 303 -10.49 -3.21 -11.08
CA VAL A 303 -9.62 -3.09 -12.24
C VAL A 303 -8.17 -2.98 -11.77
N CYS A 304 -7.32 -3.80 -12.37
CA CYS A 304 -5.89 -3.77 -12.15
C CYS A 304 -5.18 -2.78 -13.10
N THR A 305 -4.29 -1.99 -12.51
CA THR A 305 -3.35 -1.07 -13.19
C THR A 305 -1.95 -1.32 -12.66
N GLU A 306 -0.93 -1.23 -13.50
CA GLU A 306 0.47 -1.41 -13.09
C GLU A 306 0.99 -0.17 -12.32
N ASN A 307 0.55 -0.02 -11.07
CA ASN A 307 0.89 1.07 -10.15
C ASN A 307 1.23 0.52 -8.76
N SER A 308 1.75 1.37 -7.87
CA SER A 308 2.05 0.99 -6.48
C SER A 308 0.81 0.54 -5.69
N GLN A 309 -0.37 1.07 -6.05
CA GLN A 309 -1.67 0.59 -5.61
C GLN A 309 -2.40 0.06 -6.85
N PRO A 310 -2.29 -1.25 -7.15
CA PRO A 310 -2.66 -1.76 -8.45
C PRO A 310 -4.17 -1.83 -8.66
N CYS A 311 -4.95 -1.91 -7.59
CA CYS A 311 -6.39 -2.15 -7.65
C CYS A 311 -7.20 -0.88 -7.41
N SER A 312 -8.15 -0.65 -8.31
CA SER A 312 -9.17 0.39 -8.18
C SER A 312 -10.55 -0.19 -8.45
N CYS A 313 -11.58 0.25 -7.74
CA CYS A 313 -12.95 -0.16 -8.04
C CYS A 313 -13.37 0.44 -9.40
N LEU A 314 -14.17 -0.31 -10.15
CA LEU A 314 -14.92 0.25 -11.27
C LEU A 314 -15.68 1.50 -10.80
N ARG A 315 -15.75 2.51 -11.68
CA ARG A 315 -16.48 3.75 -11.37
C ARG A 315 -17.91 3.43 -10.96
N GLY A 316 -18.35 3.93 -9.81
CA GLY A 316 -19.69 3.65 -9.24
C GLY A 316 -19.74 2.45 -8.30
N PHE A 317 -18.62 1.75 -8.08
CA PHE A 317 -18.49 0.71 -7.07
C PHE A 317 -17.62 1.20 -5.90
N GLU A 318 -17.98 0.77 -4.70
CA GLU A 318 -17.21 1.00 -3.48
C GLU A 318 -16.74 -0.33 -2.90
N THR A 319 -15.65 -0.31 -2.13
CA THR A 319 -15.06 -1.51 -1.54
C THR A 319 -16.05 -2.18 -0.57
N LYS A 320 -16.50 -3.38 -0.90
CA LYS A 320 -17.27 -4.25 0.00
C LYS A 320 -16.78 -5.71 -0.14
N SER A 321 -16.81 -6.45 0.96
CA SER A 321 -16.24 -7.80 1.10
C SER A 321 -16.82 -8.83 0.12
N MET A 322 -15.95 -9.77 -0.28
CA MET A 322 -16.09 -10.78 -1.34
C MET A 322 -17.23 -11.79 -1.14
N GLU A 323 -18.01 -12.08 -2.21
CA GLU A 323 -18.75 -13.33 -2.47
C GLU A 323 -19.20 -13.35 -3.96
N GLY A 324 -19.00 -14.47 -4.68
CA GLY A 324 -19.01 -14.54 -6.16
C GLY A 324 -20.20 -15.20 -6.86
N TRP A 325 -19.98 -15.64 -8.13
CA TRP A 325 -20.52 -16.82 -8.88
C TRP A 325 -20.84 -16.61 -10.39
N ASN A 326 -20.57 -17.70 -11.12
CA ASN A 326 -20.72 -18.20 -12.51
C ASN A 326 -21.39 -17.45 -13.69
N MET A 327 -20.74 -17.70 -14.85
CA MET A 327 -21.04 -17.26 -16.23
C MET A 327 -22.00 -18.19 -16.98
N SER A 328 -22.68 -17.64 -18.00
CA SER A 328 -23.32 -18.40 -19.07
C SER A 328 -23.22 -17.67 -20.42
N ASP A 329 -23.13 -18.49 -21.48
CA ASP A 329 -22.77 -18.23 -22.88
C ASP A 329 -23.73 -17.30 -23.67
N PRO A 330 -23.29 -16.66 -24.77
CA PRO A 330 -24.00 -15.59 -25.47
C PRO A 330 -24.87 -16.09 -26.63
N SER A 331 -25.94 -15.34 -26.89
CA SER A 331 -26.73 -15.42 -28.13
C SER A 331 -26.44 -14.23 -29.04
N ALA A 332 -26.52 -14.49 -30.35
CA ALA A 332 -26.13 -13.64 -31.48
C ALA A 332 -26.86 -12.29 -31.64
N VAL A 333 -26.36 -11.50 -32.62
CA VAL A 333 -26.89 -10.25 -33.24
C VAL A 333 -26.25 -8.96 -32.67
N GLY A 334 -25.87 -7.90 -33.40
CA GLY A 334 -26.00 -7.46 -34.82
C GLY A 334 -25.56 -5.99 -35.01
N SER A 335 -25.39 -5.25 -33.91
CA SER A 335 -24.78 -3.91 -33.83
C SER A 335 -24.48 -3.55 -32.37
N ALA A 336 -23.67 -2.51 -32.12
CA ALA A 336 -23.35 -2.07 -30.74
C ALA A 336 -24.60 -1.72 -29.92
N LYS A 337 -25.63 -1.15 -30.56
CA LYS A 337 -26.87 -0.73 -29.89
C LYS A 337 -27.77 -1.91 -29.55
N GLU A 338 -27.81 -2.92 -30.41
CA GLU A 338 -28.53 -4.16 -30.12
C GLU A 338 -27.87 -4.94 -28.98
N CYS A 339 -26.53 -4.91 -28.89
CA CYS A 339 -25.81 -5.51 -27.78
C CYS A 339 -26.17 -4.88 -26.42
N GLU A 340 -26.25 -3.55 -26.39
CA GLU A 340 -26.72 -2.80 -25.22
C GLU A 340 -28.16 -3.18 -24.85
N LEU A 341 -29.07 -3.20 -25.82
CA LEU A 341 -30.49 -3.56 -25.58
C LEU A 341 -30.65 -4.99 -25.09
N SER A 342 -29.86 -5.93 -25.63
CA SER A 342 -29.83 -7.33 -25.20
C SER A 342 -29.33 -7.50 -23.76
N CYS A 343 -28.36 -6.68 -23.32
CA CYS A 343 -27.96 -6.66 -21.93
C CYS A 343 -29.06 -6.06 -21.03
N LEU A 344 -29.66 -4.94 -21.45
CA LEU A 344 -30.69 -4.25 -20.67
C LEU A 344 -31.96 -5.09 -20.49
N SER A 345 -32.31 -5.93 -21.47
CA SER A 345 -33.49 -6.81 -21.39
C SER A 345 -33.32 -7.94 -20.38
N HIS A 346 -32.10 -8.32 -20.02
CA HIS A 346 -31.81 -9.38 -19.05
C HIS A 346 -31.36 -8.77 -17.71
N CYS A 347 -32.12 -8.99 -16.62
CA CYS A 347 -31.77 -8.46 -15.30
C CYS A 347 -30.45 -9.05 -14.73
N SER A 348 -30.03 -10.22 -15.22
CA SER A 348 -28.77 -10.87 -14.86
C SER A 348 -27.54 -10.26 -15.53
N CYS A 349 -27.71 -9.49 -16.61
CA CYS A 349 -26.59 -8.93 -17.36
C CYS A 349 -25.96 -7.78 -16.58
N THR A 350 -24.64 -7.86 -16.39
CA THR A 350 -23.82 -6.93 -15.63
C THR A 350 -22.89 -6.10 -16.51
N ALA A 351 -22.48 -6.61 -17.68
CA ALA A 351 -21.73 -5.83 -18.66
C ALA A 351 -21.92 -6.34 -20.09
N TYR A 352 -21.58 -5.50 -21.06
CA TYR A 352 -21.46 -5.88 -22.45
C TYR A 352 -20.25 -5.21 -23.13
N ALA A 353 -19.82 -5.75 -24.26
CA ALA A 353 -18.78 -5.19 -25.10
C ALA A 353 -19.10 -5.47 -26.57
N TYR A 354 -18.71 -4.55 -27.46
CA TYR A 354 -18.94 -4.68 -28.89
C TYR A 354 -17.73 -4.21 -29.70
N LYS A 355 -17.17 -5.11 -30.52
CA LYS A 355 -16.08 -4.80 -31.46
C LYS A 355 -16.33 -5.46 -32.82
N ASN A 356 -16.42 -6.80 -32.84
CA ASN A 356 -16.75 -7.62 -34.01
C ASN A 356 -17.91 -8.61 -33.75
N GLY A 357 -18.72 -8.30 -32.73
CA GLY A 357 -19.75 -9.18 -32.18
C GLY A 357 -20.17 -8.68 -30.80
N CYS A 358 -21.32 -9.16 -30.32
CA CYS A 358 -21.82 -8.83 -29.00
C CYS A 358 -21.35 -9.86 -27.97
N SER A 359 -20.72 -9.38 -26.89
CA SER A 359 -20.37 -10.19 -25.72
C SER A 359 -21.16 -9.68 -24.53
N LEU A 360 -21.83 -10.59 -23.82
CA LEU A 360 -22.63 -10.29 -22.63
C LEU A 360 -22.04 -11.02 -21.43
N TRP A 361 -21.96 -10.33 -20.30
CA TRP A 361 -21.54 -10.91 -19.02
C TRP A 361 -22.72 -10.89 -18.05
N ASN A 362 -22.89 -12.00 -17.35
CA ASN A 362 -23.79 -12.11 -16.20
C ASN A 362 -22.94 -12.31 -14.94
N GLY A 363 -23.36 -11.70 -13.82
CA GLY A 363 -22.66 -11.82 -12.54
C GLY A 363 -21.42 -10.93 -12.41
N ASP A 364 -20.51 -11.31 -11.51
CA ASP A 364 -19.35 -10.49 -11.16
C ASP A 364 -18.31 -10.40 -12.27
N LEU A 365 -17.79 -9.20 -12.49
CA LEU A 365 -16.64 -8.99 -13.38
C LEU A 365 -15.36 -9.23 -12.60
N ILE A 366 -14.63 -10.29 -12.92
CA ILE A 366 -13.35 -10.62 -12.30
C ILE A 366 -12.21 -10.51 -13.31
N ASN A 367 -10.99 -10.34 -12.81
CA ASN A 367 -9.77 -10.34 -13.62
C ASN A 367 -9.72 -9.23 -14.71
N LEU A 368 -10.22 -8.03 -14.38
CA LEU A 368 -10.15 -6.87 -15.28
C LEU A 368 -8.78 -6.19 -15.22
N GLN A 369 -8.22 -5.89 -16.38
CA GLN A 369 -6.96 -5.17 -16.53
C GLN A 369 -7.16 -3.94 -17.43
N GLN A 370 -6.63 -2.79 -17.00
CA GLN A 370 -6.57 -1.60 -17.83
C GLN A 370 -5.35 -1.71 -18.76
N LEU A 371 -5.58 -1.69 -20.07
CA LEU A 371 -4.54 -1.68 -21.09
C LEU A 371 -4.29 -0.25 -21.62
N SER A 372 -3.14 -0.07 -22.28
CA SER A 372 -2.76 1.17 -22.94
C SER A 372 -3.74 1.54 -24.07
N ASP A 373 -3.84 2.84 -24.39
CA ASP A 373 -4.74 3.34 -25.45
C ASP A 373 -4.45 2.64 -26.79
N GLY A 374 -5.47 1.95 -27.32
CA GLY A 374 -5.41 1.21 -28.60
C GLY A 374 -5.21 -0.30 -28.48
N GLU A 375 -4.80 -0.82 -27.32
CA GLU A 375 -4.58 -2.27 -27.11
C GLU A 375 -5.78 -2.98 -26.45
N GLY A 376 -6.74 -2.22 -25.91
CA GLY A 376 -7.93 -2.73 -25.24
C GLY A 376 -9.23 -2.73 -26.05
N GLN A 377 -10.33 -3.06 -25.38
CA GLN A 377 -11.70 -2.94 -25.89
C GLN A 377 -12.57 -2.26 -24.83
N ASP A 378 -13.51 -1.43 -25.28
CA ASP A 378 -14.47 -0.77 -24.38
C ASP A 378 -15.43 -1.81 -23.77
N LEU A 379 -15.46 -1.86 -22.44
CA LEU A 379 -16.39 -2.66 -21.65
C LEU A 379 -17.42 -1.74 -20.98
N PHE A 380 -18.70 -1.96 -21.27
CA PHE A 380 -19.80 -1.19 -20.73
C PHE A 380 -20.42 -1.93 -19.54
N VAL A 381 -20.25 -1.39 -18.33
CA VAL A 381 -20.73 -1.99 -17.09
C VAL A 381 -22.07 -1.38 -16.70
N ARG A 382 -23.05 -2.23 -16.37
CA ARG A 382 -24.37 -1.82 -15.90
C ARG A 382 -24.26 -1.23 -14.50
N LEU A 383 -24.71 0.00 -14.35
CA LEU A 383 -24.76 0.72 -13.07
C LEU A 383 -26.20 1.11 -12.73
N ALA A 384 -26.46 1.34 -11.45
CA ALA A 384 -27.70 1.97 -11.03
C ALA A 384 -27.78 3.40 -11.60
N ALA A 385 -28.97 3.83 -12.00
CA ALA A 385 -29.19 5.16 -12.56
C ALA A 385 -28.83 6.31 -11.58
N SER A 386 -28.73 6.02 -10.28
CA SER A 386 -28.22 6.96 -9.25
C SER A 386 -26.73 7.25 -9.43
N GLU A 387 -25.91 6.22 -9.71
CA GLU A 387 -24.46 6.35 -9.85
C GLU A 387 -24.09 7.14 -11.11
N LEU A 388 -24.81 6.93 -12.22
CA LEU A 388 -24.61 7.69 -13.46
C LEU A 388 -24.84 9.20 -13.30
N ARG A 389 -25.71 9.63 -12.37
CA ARG A 389 -25.95 11.05 -12.09
C ARG A 389 -24.77 11.72 -11.37
N SER A 390 -23.90 10.94 -10.73
CA SER A 390 -22.67 11.46 -10.12
C SER A 390 -21.60 11.81 -11.17
N PHE A 391 -21.63 11.15 -12.34
CA PHE A 391 -20.64 11.30 -13.42
C PHE A 391 -21.03 12.28 -14.54
N GLY A 392 -22.31 12.66 -14.65
CA GLY A 392 -22.72 13.70 -15.59
C GLY A 392 -22.13 15.07 -15.23
N PRO A 393 -21.91 15.99 -16.19
CA PRO A 393 -21.67 17.40 -15.83
C PRO A 393 -22.85 17.81 -14.94
N LYS A 394 -22.59 18.43 -13.79
CA LYS A 394 -23.65 18.98 -12.92
C LYS A 394 -24.56 19.83 -13.78
N LYS A 395 -25.63 19.25 -14.31
CA LYS A 395 -26.71 19.97 -14.95
C LYS A 395 -27.27 20.74 -13.79
N ARG A 396 -26.99 22.04 -13.79
CA ARG A 396 -27.43 22.98 -12.77
C ARG A 396 -28.94 22.74 -12.65
N ARG A 397 -29.35 21.96 -11.63
CA ARG A 397 -30.74 21.84 -11.25
C ARG A 397 -31.11 23.26 -10.87
N ILE A 398 -31.84 23.90 -11.77
CA ILE A 398 -32.67 25.02 -11.43
C ILE A 398 -33.75 24.36 -10.58
N ASP A 399 -33.48 24.24 -9.27
CA ASP A 399 -34.49 23.88 -8.29
C ASP A 399 -35.65 24.87 -8.46
N GLU A 400 -36.89 24.44 -8.24
CA GLU A 400 -38.10 25.29 -8.23
C GLU A 400 -38.10 26.32 -7.07
N ALA A 401 -36.94 26.89 -6.73
CA ALA A 401 -36.72 28.07 -5.90
C ALA A 401 -36.18 29.28 -6.70
N THR A 402 -35.87 29.13 -7.99
CA THR A 402 -35.35 30.22 -8.86
C THR A 402 -36.40 31.11 -9.52
N LEU A 403 -37.61 31.21 -8.95
CA LEU A 403 -38.49 32.38 -9.15
C LEU A 403 -38.52 33.31 -7.92
N GLY A 404 -38.10 32.83 -6.74
CA GLY A 404 -37.97 33.66 -5.53
C GLY A 404 -36.65 34.44 -5.47
N VAL A 405 -35.57 33.90 -6.01
CA VAL A 405 -34.23 34.54 -5.95
C VAL A 405 -34.09 35.70 -6.95
N VAL A 406 -34.81 35.69 -8.08
CA VAL A 406 -34.75 36.78 -9.07
C VAL A 406 -35.40 38.07 -8.53
N VAL A 407 -36.49 37.95 -7.77
CA VAL A 407 -37.14 39.09 -7.11
C VAL A 407 -36.31 39.58 -5.91
N GLY A 408 -35.69 38.67 -5.16
CA GLY A 408 -34.80 39.01 -4.05
C GLY A 408 -33.53 39.75 -4.49
N CYS A 409 -32.84 39.27 -5.53
CA CYS A 409 -31.60 39.88 -6.01
C CYS A 409 -31.81 41.29 -6.60
N ALA A 410 -32.93 41.55 -7.31
CA ALA A 410 -33.22 42.87 -7.86
C ALA A 410 -33.36 43.95 -6.76
N SER A 411 -33.97 43.60 -5.62
CA SER A 411 -34.12 44.51 -4.47
C SER A 411 -32.77 44.84 -3.80
N VAL A 412 -31.88 43.85 -3.68
CA VAL A 412 -30.56 44.03 -3.07
C VAL A 412 -29.61 44.83 -3.97
N PHE A 413 -29.64 44.60 -5.29
CA PHE A 413 -28.87 45.42 -6.25
C PHE A 413 -29.39 46.87 -6.33
N GLY A 414 -30.70 47.10 -6.18
CA GLY A 414 -31.28 48.44 -6.07
C GLY A 414 -30.79 49.19 -4.84
N VAL A 415 -30.76 48.55 -3.67
CA VAL A 415 -30.27 49.17 -2.43
C VAL A 415 -28.76 49.39 -2.48
N ILE A 416 -27.97 48.45 -3.02
CA ILE A 416 -26.52 48.60 -3.16
C ILE A 416 -26.16 49.73 -4.14
N THR A 417 -26.86 49.84 -5.27
CA THR A 417 -26.61 50.94 -6.23
C THR A 417 -26.97 52.30 -5.64
N ILE A 418 -28.07 52.41 -4.88
CA ILE A 418 -28.42 53.65 -4.16
C ILE A 418 -27.36 53.98 -3.09
N VAL A 419 -26.87 53.01 -2.32
CA VAL A 419 -25.81 53.21 -1.32
C VAL A 419 -24.47 53.57 -1.96
N LEU A 420 -24.13 52.99 -3.12
CA LEU A 420 -22.92 53.32 -3.87
C LEU A 420 -23.01 54.71 -4.50
N ILE A 421 -24.17 55.12 -5.04
CA ILE A 421 -24.40 56.48 -5.53
C ILE A 421 -24.30 57.48 -4.36
N TRP A 422 -24.88 57.15 -3.20
CA TRP A 422 -24.78 58.00 -2.00
C TRP A 422 -23.34 58.08 -1.46
N ARG A 423 -22.58 56.97 -1.48
CA ARG A 423 -21.16 56.92 -1.11
C ARG A 423 -20.25 57.63 -2.11
N CYS A 424 -20.51 57.55 -3.41
CA CYS A 424 -19.75 58.26 -4.44
C CYS A 424 -20.01 59.77 -4.39
N ARG A 425 -21.26 60.20 -4.17
CA ARG A 425 -21.58 61.62 -3.93
C ARG A 425 -20.92 62.14 -2.65
N ARG A 426 -20.91 61.35 -1.55
CA ARG A 426 -20.16 61.70 -0.32
C ARG A 426 -18.64 61.69 -0.50
N ARG A 427 -18.07 60.82 -1.34
CA ARG A 427 -16.61 60.76 -1.58
C ARG A 427 -16.11 61.91 -2.45
N GLN A 428 -16.86 62.35 -3.47
CA GLN A 428 -16.51 63.54 -4.22
C GLN A 428 -16.63 64.82 -3.38
N GLN A 429 -17.63 64.91 -2.49
CA GLN A 429 -17.67 66.00 -1.50
C GLN A 429 -16.51 65.95 -0.50
N LYS A 430 -15.89 64.79 -0.27
CA LYS A 430 -14.74 64.62 0.64
C LYS A 430 -13.35 64.91 0.02
N ILE A 431 -13.24 65.25 -1.27
CA ILE A 431 -11.96 65.65 -1.88
C ILE A 431 -11.96 67.16 -2.19
N SER A 432 -13.13 67.78 -2.34
CA SER A 432 -13.27 69.22 -2.61
C SER A 432 -13.04 70.13 -1.39
N TRP A 433 -13.00 69.62 -0.15
CA TRP A 433 -12.80 70.44 1.07
C TRP A 433 -11.33 70.56 1.51
N MET A 434 -10.38 69.87 0.86
CA MET A 434 -8.95 69.89 1.26
C MET A 434 -8.12 71.02 0.63
N VAL A 435 -8.75 71.95 -0.08
CA VAL A 435 -8.08 73.14 -0.64
C VAL A 435 -8.77 74.41 -0.14
N VAL A 436 -8.91 74.57 1.17
CA VAL A 436 -9.28 75.86 1.78
C VAL A 436 -8.62 75.97 3.16
N GLN A 437 -7.31 76.21 3.20
CA GLN A 437 -6.62 77.10 4.16
C GLN A 437 -5.10 76.94 4.02
N ASN A 438 -4.38 78.04 4.26
CA ASN A 438 -2.97 78.25 3.93
C ASN A 438 -1.98 77.47 4.85
N SER A 439 -2.33 76.25 5.27
CA SER A 439 -1.55 75.39 6.17
C SER A 439 -0.84 74.24 5.44
N LEU A 440 0.28 73.77 6.00
CA LEU A 440 1.06 72.65 5.49
C LEU A 440 0.26 71.33 5.57
N VAL A 441 0.06 70.63 4.46
CA VAL A 441 -0.79 69.43 4.39
C VAL A 441 0.06 68.14 4.42
N SER A 442 -0.35 67.13 5.20
CA SER A 442 0.26 65.80 5.14
C SER A 442 -0.38 64.96 4.02
N PHE A 443 0.40 64.56 3.02
CA PHE A 443 -0.03 63.68 1.94
C PHE A 443 0.34 62.23 2.24
N SER A 444 -0.50 61.26 1.83
CA SER A 444 -0.09 59.85 1.82
C SER A 444 0.78 59.55 0.60
N TYR A 445 1.60 58.49 0.63
CA TYR A 445 2.43 58.13 -0.52
C TYR A 445 1.58 57.82 -1.76
N ARG A 446 0.38 57.25 -1.57
CA ARG A 446 -0.57 57.00 -2.67
C ARG A 446 -1.07 58.29 -3.30
N ASP A 447 -1.32 59.33 -2.50
CA ASP A 447 -1.75 60.63 -3.04
C ASP A 447 -0.64 61.24 -3.89
N LEU A 448 0.62 61.18 -3.43
CA LEU A 448 1.76 61.65 -4.22
C LEU A 448 1.96 60.83 -5.50
N GLN A 449 1.72 59.51 -5.47
CA GLN A 449 1.72 58.69 -6.68
C GLN A 449 0.63 59.14 -7.65
N ILE A 450 -0.57 59.45 -7.20
CA ILE A 450 -1.64 59.92 -8.10
C ILE A 450 -1.29 61.30 -8.68
N ILE A 451 -0.87 62.24 -7.82
CA ILE A 451 -0.54 63.63 -8.19
C ILE A 451 0.61 63.70 -9.20
N THR A 452 1.60 62.82 -9.07
CA THR A 452 2.79 62.78 -9.95
C THR A 452 2.69 61.73 -11.07
N LYS A 453 1.52 61.12 -11.26
CA LYS A 453 1.30 60.00 -12.21
C LYS A 453 2.35 58.89 -12.05
N ASN A 454 2.54 58.47 -10.81
CA ASN A 454 3.49 57.48 -10.33
C ASN A 454 4.96 57.92 -10.54
N PHE A 455 5.26 59.20 -10.27
CA PHE A 455 6.58 59.81 -10.42
C PHE A 455 7.13 59.71 -11.86
N SER A 456 6.26 59.86 -12.85
CA SER A 456 6.61 59.60 -14.26
C SER A 456 7.53 60.66 -14.87
N GLU A 457 7.35 61.94 -14.52
CA GLU A 457 8.08 63.06 -15.13
C GLU A 457 9.08 63.65 -14.12
N LYS A 458 10.37 63.39 -14.34
CA LYS A 458 11.46 63.88 -13.50
C LYS A 458 11.94 65.25 -13.98
N LEU A 459 11.88 66.24 -13.11
CA LEU A 459 12.33 67.62 -13.37
C LEU A 459 13.82 67.81 -13.10
N GLY A 460 14.41 67.01 -12.22
CA GLY A 460 15.85 67.09 -11.92
C GLY A 460 16.31 66.10 -10.85
N ARG A 461 17.63 65.99 -10.66
CA ARG A 461 18.26 65.20 -9.60
C ARG A 461 19.32 66.04 -8.89
N GLY A 462 19.29 66.03 -7.55
CA GLY A 462 20.36 66.59 -6.73
C GLY A 462 21.05 65.50 -5.91
N SER A 463 21.99 65.89 -5.05
CA SER A 463 22.72 64.98 -4.16
C SER A 463 21.82 64.23 -3.16
N PHE A 464 20.64 64.79 -2.84
CA PHE A 464 19.76 64.27 -1.79
C PHE A 464 18.46 63.64 -2.32
N GLY A 465 18.28 63.55 -3.64
CA GLY A 465 17.10 62.92 -4.22
C GLY A 465 16.69 63.47 -5.59
N SER A 466 15.51 63.05 -6.03
CA SER A 466 14.94 63.31 -7.34
C SER A 466 13.69 64.19 -7.22
N VAL A 467 13.53 65.18 -8.09
CA VAL A 467 12.34 66.07 -8.12
C VAL A 467 11.46 65.70 -9.31
N PHE A 468 10.16 65.57 -9.07
CA PHE A 468 9.16 65.16 -10.05
C PHE A 468 8.06 66.21 -10.20
N LYS A 469 7.47 66.30 -11.38
CA LYS A 469 6.32 67.17 -11.64
C LYS A 469 5.03 66.52 -11.16
N GLY A 470 4.12 67.32 -10.62
CA GLY A 470 2.78 66.88 -10.27
C GLY A 470 1.75 67.99 -10.44
N SER A 471 0.48 67.63 -10.36
CA SER A 471 -0.63 68.59 -10.39
C SER A 471 -1.67 68.23 -9.33
N LEU A 472 -2.01 69.23 -8.51
CA LEU A 472 -3.05 69.08 -7.50
C LEU A 472 -4.46 69.02 -8.15
N PRO A 473 -5.50 68.57 -7.43
CA PRO A 473 -6.86 68.45 -7.97
C PRO A 473 -7.47 69.75 -8.47
N ASP A 474 -7.00 70.90 -7.97
CA ASP A 474 -7.35 72.26 -8.42
C ASP A 474 -6.57 72.68 -9.69
N SER A 475 -5.81 71.76 -10.30
CA SER A 475 -4.91 71.97 -11.43
C SER A 475 -3.69 72.84 -11.13
N THR A 476 -3.37 73.12 -9.86
CA THR A 476 -2.15 73.83 -9.49
C THR A 476 -0.91 72.96 -9.76
N PRO A 477 0.07 73.43 -10.56
CA PRO A 477 1.31 72.68 -10.80
C PRO A 477 2.20 72.71 -9.56
N ILE A 478 2.76 71.56 -9.21
CA ILE A 478 3.67 71.40 -8.07
C ILE A 478 4.92 70.60 -8.47
N ALA A 479 5.98 70.77 -7.69
CA ALA A 479 7.18 69.93 -7.74
C ALA A 479 7.27 69.08 -6.47
N VAL A 480 7.44 67.77 -6.62
CA VAL A 480 7.54 66.79 -5.53
C VAL A 480 8.96 66.25 -5.47
N LYS A 481 9.69 66.60 -4.39
CA LYS A 481 11.05 66.10 -4.14
C LYS A 481 10.98 64.79 -3.34
N LYS A 482 11.51 63.71 -3.91
CA LYS A 482 11.65 62.39 -3.29
C LYS A 482 13.10 62.18 -2.86
N LEU A 483 13.32 61.97 -1.56
CA LEU A 483 14.65 61.74 -1.00
C LEU A 483 15.09 60.28 -1.19
N GLU A 484 16.37 60.06 -1.46
CA GLU A 484 16.98 58.73 -1.69
C GLU A 484 18.13 58.51 -0.67
N GLY A 485 17.98 57.56 0.27
CA GLY A 485 19.00 57.21 1.29
C GLY A 485 18.44 57.09 2.72
N LEU A 486 18.66 55.93 3.38
CA LEU A 486 17.91 55.51 4.58
C LEU A 486 18.23 56.26 5.89
N ALA A 487 19.46 56.75 6.10
CA ALA A 487 19.85 57.40 7.37
C ALA A 487 20.05 58.93 7.27
N GLN A 488 20.56 59.42 6.14
CA GLN A 488 20.81 60.86 5.91
C GLN A 488 19.53 61.60 5.52
N GLY A 489 18.61 60.93 4.82
CA GLY A 489 17.38 61.52 4.31
C GLY A 489 16.40 61.99 5.38
N GLU A 490 16.30 61.29 6.53
CA GLU A 490 15.34 61.66 7.58
C GLU A 490 15.74 62.93 8.35
N LYS A 491 17.03 63.08 8.70
CA LYS A 491 17.53 64.30 9.35
C LYS A 491 17.34 65.52 8.45
N GLN A 492 17.59 65.35 7.16
CA GLN A 492 17.46 66.41 6.17
C GLN A 492 16.01 66.74 5.82
N PHE A 493 15.15 65.73 5.79
CA PHE A 493 13.70 65.89 5.67
C PHE A 493 13.12 66.73 6.82
N ARG A 494 13.49 66.40 8.07
CA ARG A 494 13.05 67.15 9.26
C ARG A 494 13.57 68.59 9.24
N ALA A 495 14.81 68.81 8.81
CA ALA A 495 15.38 70.15 8.66
C ALA A 495 14.64 70.97 7.59
N GLU A 496 14.42 70.43 6.38
CA GLU A 496 13.71 71.12 5.29
C GLU A 496 12.24 71.42 5.65
N VAL A 497 11.52 70.48 6.27
CA VAL A 497 10.13 70.69 6.70
C VAL A 497 10.04 71.76 7.80
N SER A 498 10.96 71.75 8.77
CA SER A 498 10.96 72.70 9.89
C SER A 498 11.38 74.12 9.50
N THR A 499 12.24 74.29 8.48
CA THR A 499 12.75 75.61 8.06
C THR A 499 11.97 76.17 6.87
N ILE A 500 11.80 75.41 5.78
CA ILE A 500 11.09 75.87 4.57
C ILE A 500 9.57 75.92 4.79
N GLY A 501 9.04 75.10 5.72
CA GLY A 501 7.64 75.17 6.12
C GLY A 501 7.27 76.47 6.86
N ALA A 502 8.24 77.15 7.49
CA ALA A 502 8.03 78.34 8.30
C ALA A 502 8.36 79.66 7.58
N ILE A 503 9.19 79.63 6.52
CA ILE A 503 9.62 80.82 5.79
C ILE A 503 8.61 81.17 4.69
N GLN A 504 8.00 82.35 4.76
CA GLN A 504 7.20 82.94 3.69
C GLN A 504 7.90 84.19 3.17
N HIS A 505 8.48 84.10 1.96
CA HIS A 505 9.08 85.25 1.28
C HIS A 505 8.68 85.23 -0.20
N ILE A 506 8.48 86.41 -0.79
CA ILE A 506 7.97 86.57 -2.17
C ILE A 506 8.86 85.91 -3.24
N ASN A 507 10.16 85.78 -2.96
CA ASN A 507 11.15 85.20 -3.88
C ASN A 507 11.58 83.76 -3.54
N LEU A 508 10.87 83.04 -2.65
CA LEU A 508 11.18 81.64 -2.29
C LEU A 508 9.99 80.71 -2.57
N ILE A 509 10.27 79.51 -3.08
CA ILE A 509 9.25 78.50 -3.37
C ILE A 509 8.68 77.94 -2.06
N ARG A 510 7.38 78.11 -1.86
CA ARG A 510 6.68 77.70 -0.63
C ARG A 510 6.42 76.20 -0.59
N LEU A 511 6.75 75.55 0.54
CA LEU A 511 6.38 74.16 0.79
C LEU A 511 4.86 74.04 1.05
N ARG A 512 4.18 73.21 0.25
CA ARG A 512 2.71 72.99 0.34
C ARG A 512 2.32 71.81 1.21
N GLY A 513 3.19 70.81 1.35
CA GLY A 513 2.93 69.63 2.18
C GLY A 513 4.07 68.64 2.18
N PHE A 514 3.93 67.57 2.97
CA PHE A 514 4.95 66.53 3.12
C PHE A 514 4.32 65.13 3.26
N CYS A 515 5.13 64.08 3.04
CA CYS A 515 4.73 62.69 3.24
C CYS A 515 5.81 61.98 4.06
N SER A 516 5.43 61.32 5.15
CA SER A 516 6.32 60.51 6.00
C SER A 516 5.79 59.08 6.09
N GLN A 517 6.34 58.16 5.30
CA GLN A 517 5.96 56.75 5.36
C GLN A 517 7.22 55.89 5.46
N VAL A 518 7.39 55.20 6.60
CA VAL A 518 8.54 54.32 6.90
C VAL A 518 8.28 52.94 6.30
N ALA A 519 9.18 52.43 5.46
CA ALA A 519 9.05 51.10 4.87
C ALA A 519 9.58 50.02 5.84
N LEU A 520 8.69 49.22 6.44
CA LEU A 520 9.03 48.02 7.22
C LEU A 520 8.59 46.76 6.46
N LYS A 521 9.52 45.82 6.26
CA LYS A 521 9.29 44.45 5.73
C LYS A 521 9.14 43.45 6.89
N HIS A 522 8.16 42.53 6.74
CA HIS A 522 7.92 41.23 7.40
C HIS A 522 7.64 41.14 8.92
N ALA A 523 6.51 40.51 9.32
CA ALA A 523 6.35 39.64 10.51
C ALA A 523 4.95 38.94 10.58
N CYS A 524 4.90 37.71 11.10
CA CYS A 524 3.80 36.72 11.12
C CYS A 524 2.75 36.85 12.27
N LYS A 525 1.51 36.32 12.09
CA LYS A 525 0.72 35.53 13.10
C LYS A 525 -0.62 34.93 12.56
N TRP A 526 -1.02 33.75 13.07
CA TRP A 526 -2.30 32.96 12.96
C TRP A 526 -2.68 32.48 14.42
N PRO A 527 -3.76 31.71 14.76
CA PRO A 527 -5.12 31.40 14.21
C PRO A 527 -6.27 31.33 15.29
N LYS A 528 -7.54 30.98 14.92
CA LYS A 528 -8.45 29.92 15.51
C LYS A 528 -9.93 30.00 15.00
N LEU A 529 -10.46 28.89 14.42
CA LEU A 529 -11.55 27.95 14.85
C LEU A 529 -12.99 28.54 14.95
N SER A 530 -14.12 27.90 14.61
CA SER A 530 -14.53 26.58 14.05
C SER A 530 -16.07 26.54 13.85
N GLU A 531 -16.57 25.46 13.22
CA GLU A 531 -17.90 24.80 13.35
C GLU A 531 -18.86 24.74 12.12
N LYS A 532 -19.20 23.49 11.75
CA LYS A 532 -20.32 22.99 10.91
C LYS A 532 -21.40 22.40 11.85
N PRO A 533 -22.67 22.16 11.44
CA PRO A 533 -23.14 20.86 10.83
C PRO A 533 -24.23 21.03 9.71
N VAL A 534 -24.41 20.18 8.66
CA VAL A 534 -25.13 18.86 8.53
C VAL A 534 -26.67 19.02 8.68
N ASP A 535 -27.65 18.63 7.81
CA ASP A 535 -27.91 17.36 7.08
C ASP A 535 -29.10 17.40 6.04
N THR A 536 -29.15 16.38 5.15
CA THR A 536 -30.27 15.60 4.50
C THR A 536 -31.29 16.07 3.41
N CYS A 537 -31.31 15.27 2.30
CA CYS A 537 -32.40 14.70 1.45
C CYS A 537 -33.34 15.60 0.59
N SER A 538 -33.91 15.24 -0.57
CA SER A 538 -33.95 14.06 -1.48
C SER A 538 -34.76 14.45 -2.76
N ALA A 539 -34.47 13.94 -3.98
CA ALA A 539 -35.47 13.74 -5.07
C ALA A 539 -34.90 13.19 -6.41
N CYS A 540 -35.62 12.21 -6.97
CA CYS A 540 -35.42 11.41 -8.20
C CYS A 540 -35.46 12.16 -9.55
N GLY A 541 -35.06 11.46 -10.63
CA GLY A 541 -35.19 11.86 -12.05
C GLY A 541 -34.16 11.19 -12.97
N THR A 542 -34.52 10.08 -13.63
CA THR A 542 -33.69 9.19 -14.46
C THR A 542 -33.41 9.72 -15.89
N SER A 543 -32.18 9.54 -16.41
CA SER A 543 -31.81 9.63 -17.83
C SER A 543 -30.36 9.11 -18.06
N PHE A 544 -30.05 8.58 -19.25
CA PHE A 544 -28.81 7.89 -19.66
C PHE A 544 -27.74 8.83 -20.28
N LYS A 545 -26.47 8.41 -20.30
CA LYS A 545 -25.44 8.89 -21.22
C LYS A 545 -24.42 7.81 -21.52
#